data_AF-A0A397T6N2-F1
#
_entry.id   AF-A0A397T6N2-F1
#
_cell.length_a   1.000
_cell.length_b   1.000
_cell.length_c   1.000
_cell.angle_alpha   90.00
_cell.angle_beta   90.00
_cell.angle_gamma   90.00
#
_symmetry.space_group_name_H-M   'P 1'
#
loop_
_entity.id
_entity.type
_entity.pdbx_description
1 polymer ?
#
loop_
_entity_poly.entity_id
_entity_poly.type
_entity_poly.pdbx_seq_one_letter_code
_entity_poly.pdbx_strand_id
1 'polypeptide(L)'
;MSGFRDKVQKMMSVDEERSNKCRNVEDISSSMSDTSKKNNDDQLKILNEKVDILTVKNEKFYDQVIQDNAKFLECLEYLCFRIKFLEKNIEYDNFMNNSFIKLLAKHQSLCGVLSSKAKEVLFTYFGADALLPINTSSSPQKITEWKANPSVAECYNKLFNKERNSDLLAKILRKVFAGENPSSLHIAFVTATFAVLLDLKFKTICTNENVMRNKIDYFMKKLKDTDHLDYFKKV
;
A
#
# COMPACT_ATOMS: atom_id res chain seq x y z
N MET A 1 107.45 -41.23 -23.07
CA MET A 1 106.86 -42.21 -22.13
C MET A 1 105.74 -41.58 -21.28
N SER A 2 104.64 -41.06 -21.85
CA SER A 2 103.51 -40.54 -21.04
C SER A 2 102.26 -41.45 -21.03
N GLY A 3 102.14 -42.43 -21.94
CA GLY A 3 100.88 -43.18 -22.11
C GLY A 3 100.59 -44.31 -21.11
N PHE A 4 101.56 -44.76 -20.29
CA PHE A 4 101.33 -45.94 -19.43
C PHE A 4 100.68 -45.59 -18.08
N ARG A 5 100.89 -44.38 -17.58
CA ARG A 5 100.44 -43.98 -16.24
C ARG A 5 98.93 -43.74 -16.17
N ASP A 6 98.35 -43.18 -17.23
CA ASP A 6 96.91 -42.86 -17.29
C ASP A 6 96.02 -44.11 -17.29
N LYS A 7 96.52 -45.24 -17.82
CA LYS A 7 95.72 -46.46 -17.94
C LYS A 7 95.51 -47.15 -16.60
N VAL A 8 96.50 -47.08 -15.70
CA VAL A 8 96.42 -47.67 -14.35
C VAL A 8 95.47 -46.87 -13.47
N GLN A 9 95.50 -45.53 -13.56
CA GLN A 9 94.62 -44.66 -12.79
C GLN A 9 93.14 -44.90 -13.12
N LYS A 10 92.83 -45.15 -14.40
CA LYS A 10 91.46 -45.39 -14.85
C LYS A 10 90.90 -46.74 -14.39
N MET A 11 91.73 -47.76 -14.20
CA MET A 11 91.26 -49.06 -13.69
C MET A 11 90.89 -49.00 -12.21
N MET A 12 91.64 -48.27 -11.38
CA MET A 12 91.35 -48.23 -9.94
C MET A 12 90.09 -47.42 -9.58
N SER A 13 89.69 -46.42 -10.37
CA SER A 13 88.49 -45.64 -10.08
C SER A 13 87.18 -46.37 -10.36
N VAL A 14 87.18 -47.41 -11.20
CA VAL A 14 85.94 -48.09 -11.63
C VAL A 14 85.38 -49.02 -10.55
N ASP A 15 86.25 -49.65 -9.74
CA ASP A 15 85.82 -50.61 -8.74
C ASP A 15 85.25 -49.95 -7.46
N GLU A 16 85.72 -48.76 -7.11
CA GLU A 16 85.24 -48.01 -5.93
C GLU A 16 83.85 -47.38 -6.17
N GLU A 17 83.56 -47.00 -7.41
CA GLU A 17 82.26 -46.44 -7.81
C GLU A 17 81.13 -47.48 -7.78
N ARG A 18 81.44 -48.75 -8.05
CA ARG A 18 80.45 -49.85 -7.98
C ARG A 18 79.98 -50.16 -6.56
N SER A 19 80.87 -50.06 -5.57
CA SER A 19 80.54 -50.41 -4.17
C SER A 19 79.67 -49.34 -3.48
N ASN A 20 79.93 -48.05 -3.74
CA ASN A 20 79.14 -46.95 -3.18
C ASN A 20 77.73 -46.85 -3.79
N LYS A 21 77.55 -47.35 -5.02
CA LYS A 21 76.25 -47.33 -5.68
C LYS A 21 75.24 -48.30 -5.05
N CYS A 22 75.67 -49.45 -4.55
CA CYS A 22 74.74 -50.42 -3.96
C CYS A 22 74.21 -50.00 -2.58
N ARG A 23 75.05 -49.39 -1.72
CA ARG A 23 74.61 -48.92 -0.38
C ARG A 23 73.58 -47.79 -0.43
N ASN A 24 73.69 -46.86 -1.40
CA ASN A 24 72.75 -45.75 -1.50
C ASN A 24 71.34 -46.17 -1.96
N VAL A 25 71.19 -47.28 -2.67
CA VAL A 25 69.88 -47.67 -3.24
C VAL A 25 68.94 -48.25 -2.17
N GLU A 26 69.47 -48.99 -1.19
CA GLU A 26 68.67 -49.57 -0.11
C GLU A 26 68.16 -48.48 0.85
N ASP A 27 68.99 -47.51 1.22
CA ASP A 27 68.59 -46.38 2.09
C ASP A 27 67.52 -45.48 1.43
N ILE A 28 67.62 -45.24 0.12
CA ILE A 28 66.60 -44.47 -0.63
C ILE A 28 65.28 -45.24 -0.70
N SER A 29 65.32 -46.56 -0.86
CA SER A 29 64.10 -47.38 -0.95
C SER A 29 63.31 -47.42 0.38
N SER A 30 64.00 -47.50 1.52
CA SER A 30 63.37 -47.42 2.84
C SER A 30 62.76 -46.04 3.07
N SER A 31 63.51 -44.97 2.79
CA SER A 31 63.06 -43.58 2.94
C SER A 31 61.84 -43.23 2.07
N MET A 32 61.76 -43.73 0.82
CA MET A 32 60.61 -43.47 -0.06
C MET A 32 59.33 -44.18 0.41
N SER A 33 59.43 -45.39 0.98
CA SER A 33 58.27 -46.15 1.45
C SER A 33 57.62 -45.56 2.71
N ASP A 34 58.44 -45.09 3.67
CA ASP A 34 57.96 -44.41 4.87
C ASP A 34 57.30 -43.06 4.54
N THR A 35 57.83 -42.34 3.54
CA THR A 35 57.28 -41.04 3.11
C THR A 35 55.94 -41.20 2.39
N SER A 36 55.76 -42.25 1.57
CA SER A 36 54.50 -42.56 0.89
C SER A 36 53.40 -42.97 1.89
N LYS A 37 53.75 -43.80 2.89
CA LYS A 37 52.82 -44.26 3.92
C LYS A 37 52.34 -43.11 4.81
N LYS A 38 53.26 -42.25 5.24
CA LYS A 38 52.96 -41.04 6.01
C LYS A 38 52.03 -40.07 5.26
N ASN A 39 52.24 -39.88 3.96
CA ASN A 39 51.37 -39.04 3.13
C ASN A 39 49.95 -39.60 3.02
N ASN A 40 49.78 -40.93 2.93
CA ASN A 40 48.46 -41.56 2.90
C ASN A 40 47.74 -41.47 4.25
N ASP A 41 48.46 -41.61 5.37
CA ASP A 41 47.90 -41.47 6.72
C ASP A 41 47.46 -40.03 6.99
N ASP A 42 48.24 -39.05 6.55
CA ASP A 42 47.89 -37.63 6.63
C ASP A 42 46.63 -37.30 5.79
N GLN A 43 46.52 -37.89 4.58
CA GLN A 43 45.33 -37.76 3.74
C GLN A 43 44.08 -38.41 4.36
N LEU A 44 44.22 -39.60 4.97
CA LEU A 44 43.13 -40.29 5.65
C LEU A 44 42.62 -39.49 6.86
N LYS A 45 43.54 -38.86 7.61
CA LYS A 45 43.19 -37.97 8.72
C LYS A 45 42.39 -36.75 8.24
N ILE A 46 42.83 -36.10 7.16
CA ILE A 46 42.10 -34.97 6.55
C ILE A 46 40.71 -35.41 6.06
N LEU A 47 40.59 -36.62 5.51
CA LEU A 47 39.31 -37.15 5.05
C LEU A 47 38.34 -37.39 6.21
N ASN A 48 38.81 -38.00 7.31
CA ASN A 48 38.01 -38.23 8.50
C ASN A 48 37.53 -36.90 9.11
N GLU A 49 38.42 -35.91 9.23
CA GLU A 49 38.04 -34.57 9.70
C GLU A 49 36.95 -33.94 8.80
N LYS A 50 37.02 -34.12 7.47
CA LYS A 50 35.98 -33.65 6.54
C LYS A 50 34.65 -34.39 6.74
N VAL A 51 34.68 -35.70 6.97
CA VAL A 51 33.48 -36.51 7.23
C VAL A 51 32.81 -36.07 8.54
N ASP A 52 33.59 -35.82 9.59
CA ASP A 52 33.08 -35.34 10.87
C ASP A 52 32.43 -33.96 10.72
N ILE A 53 33.07 -33.04 9.98
CA ILE A 53 32.51 -31.72 9.68
C ILE A 53 31.19 -31.83 8.90
N LEU A 54 31.11 -32.73 7.92
CA LEU A 54 29.88 -32.95 7.14
C LEU A 54 28.76 -33.56 7.99
N THR A 55 29.10 -34.50 8.87
CA THR A 55 28.15 -35.13 9.80
C THR A 55 27.51 -34.07 10.70
N VAL A 56 28.33 -33.23 11.33
CA VAL A 56 27.85 -32.13 12.19
C VAL A 56 27.00 -31.12 11.41
N LYS A 57 27.35 -30.82 10.16
CA LYS A 57 26.55 -29.93 9.31
C LYS A 57 25.19 -30.52 8.96
N ASN A 58 25.14 -31.82 8.65
CA ASN A 58 23.89 -32.51 8.34
C ASN A 58 22.95 -32.55 9.55
N GLU A 59 23.46 -32.85 10.74
CA GLU A 59 22.68 -32.82 11.98
C GLU A 59 22.04 -31.45 12.21
N LYS A 60 22.85 -30.37 12.11
CA LYS A 60 22.35 -28.99 12.23
C LYS A 60 21.29 -28.63 11.19
N PHE A 61 21.42 -29.15 9.97
CA PHE A 61 20.41 -28.94 8.93
C PHE A 61 19.08 -29.59 9.30
N TYR A 62 19.10 -30.83 9.79
CA TYR A 62 17.88 -31.52 10.24
C TYR A 62 17.22 -30.81 11.43
N ASP A 63 18.01 -30.38 12.42
CA ASP A 63 17.50 -29.60 13.55
C ASP A 63 16.81 -28.31 13.10
N GLN A 64 17.40 -27.60 12.14
CA GLN A 64 16.83 -26.38 11.58
C GLN A 64 15.50 -26.66 10.86
N VAL A 65 15.45 -27.70 10.03
CA VAL A 65 14.21 -28.10 9.33
C VAL A 65 13.11 -28.48 10.32
N ILE A 66 13.44 -29.22 11.38
CA ILE A 66 12.49 -29.57 12.44
C ILE A 66 11.97 -28.32 13.15
N GLN A 67 12.86 -27.39 13.48
CA GLN A 67 12.49 -26.14 14.14
C GLN A 67 11.57 -25.28 13.28
N ASP A 68 11.85 -25.17 11.98
CA ASP A 68 11.06 -24.36 11.06
C ASP A 68 9.69 -25.00 10.78
N ASN A 69 9.63 -26.33 10.73
CA ASN A 69 8.35 -27.05 10.67
C ASN A 69 7.50 -26.83 11.93
N ALA A 70 8.11 -26.78 13.12
CA ALA A 70 7.39 -26.50 14.36
C ALA A 70 6.81 -25.07 14.37
N LYS A 71 7.59 -24.06 13.94
CA LYS A 71 7.10 -22.67 13.78
C LYS A 71 5.96 -22.59 12.77
N PHE A 72 6.06 -23.33 11.67
CA PHE A 72 5.02 -23.37 10.65
C PHE A 72 3.71 -23.97 11.19
N LEU A 73 3.78 -25.05 11.98
CA LEU A 73 2.60 -25.63 12.63
C LEU A 73 1.92 -24.65 13.61
N GLU A 74 2.70 -23.92 14.41
CA GLU A 74 2.17 -22.87 15.30
C GLU A 74 1.44 -21.76 14.52
N CYS A 75 2.00 -21.35 13.38
CA CYS A 75 1.36 -20.39 12.49
C CYS A 75 0.05 -20.92 11.91
N LEU A 76 0.00 -22.20 11.51
CA LEU A 76 -1.22 -22.83 11.01
C LEU A 76 -2.31 -22.92 12.09
N GLU A 77 -1.96 -23.30 13.33
CA GLU A 77 -2.90 -23.33 14.44
C GLU A 77 -3.50 -21.96 14.73
N TYR A 78 -2.67 -20.91 14.74
CA TYR A 78 -3.12 -19.53 14.89
C TYR A 78 -4.06 -19.09 13.76
N LEU A 79 -3.75 -19.44 12.51
CA LEU A 79 -4.62 -19.15 11.36
C LEU A 79 -5.96 -19.90 11.47
N CYS A 80 -5.95 -21.18 11.84
CA CYS A 80 -7.16 -21.95 12.07
C CYS A 80 -8.03 -21.35 13.19
N PHE A 81 -7.41 -20.90 14.29
CA PHE A 81 -8.12 -20.19 15.34
C PHE A 81 -8.77 -18.90 14.83
N ARG A 82 -8.03 -18.09 14.04
CA ARG A 82 -8.57 -16.85 13.45
C ARG A 82 -9.71 -17.10 12.48
N ILE A 83 -9.64 -18.15 11.66
CA ILE A 83 -10.72 -18.51 10.74
C ILE A 83 -11.98 -18.87 11.53
N LYS A 84 -11.87 -19.76 12.53
CA LYS A 84 -13.02 -20.11 13.41
C LYS A 84 -13.60 -18.89 14.13
N PHE A 85 -12.75 -17.97 14.57
CA PHE A 85 -13.18 -16.70 15.17
C PHE A 85 -13.94 -15.83 14.18
N LEU A 86 -13.46 -15.72 12.93
CA LEU A 86 -14.14 -14.97 11.87
C LEU A 86 -15.47 -15.63 11.49
N GLU A 87 -15.53 -16.96 11.35
CA GLU A 87 -16.75 -17.71 11.09
C GLU A 87 -17.82 -17.46 12.16
N LYS A 88 -17.44 -17.48 13.44
CA LYS A 88 -18.33 -17.14 14.57
C LYS A 88 -18.80 -15.69 14.55
N ASN A 89 -18.01 -14.78 14.00
CA ASN A 89 -18.37 -13.37 13.86
C ASN A 89 -19.14 -13.04 12.57
N ILE A 90 -19.13 -13.93 11.57
CA ILE A 90 -20.02 -13.83 10.40
C ILE A 90 -21.48 -14.10 10.83
N GLU A 91 -21.71 -14.91 11.86
CA GLU A 91 -23.03 -15.03 12.52
C GLU A 91 -23.50 -13.70 13.17
N TYR A 92 -22.59 -12.74 13.37
CA TYR A 92 -22.85 -11.40 13.93
C TYR A 92 -23.22 -10.33 12.88
N ASP A 93 -23.42 -10.70 11.61
CA ASP A 93 -23.81 -9.76 10.53
C ASP A 93 -25.12 -9.01 10.82
N ASN A 94 -26.01 -9.56 11.65
CA ASN A 94 -27.23 -8.87 12.09
C ASN A 94 -26.98 -7.66 13.01
N PHE A 95 -25.85 -7.62 13.73
CA PHE A 95 -25.50 -6.50 14.61
C PHE A 95 -24.83 -5.36 13.82
N MET A 96 -23.94 -5.69 12.89
CA MET A 96 -23.29 -4.72 12.00
C MET A 96 -24.28 -4.10 11.02
N ASN A 97 -25.25 -4.87 10.52
CA ASN A 97 -26.33 -4.33 9.70
C ASN A 97 -27.17 -3.31 10.47
N ASN A 98 -27.52 -3.57 11.74
CA ASN A 98 -28.28 -2.62 12.53
C ASN A 98 -27.50 -1.34 12.88
N SER A 99 -26.20 -1.44 13.17
CA SER A 99 -25.37 -0.26 13.46
C SER A 99 -25.12 0.58 12.19
N PHE A 100 -24.88 -0.07 11.06
CA PHE A 100 -24.70 0.58 9.76
C PHE A 100 -25.99 1.24 9.27
N ILE A 101 -27.15 0.58 9.39
CA ILE A 101 -28.46 1.16 9.08
C ILE A 101 -28.74 2.38 9.96
N LYS A 102 -28.45 2.30 11.27
CA LYS A 102 -28.59 3.45 12.19
C LYS A 102 -27.65 4.60 11.80
N LEU A 103 -26.42 4.31 11.40
CA LEU A 103 -25.45 5.31 10.97
C LEU A 103 -25.89 5.97 9.65
N LEU A 104 -26.36 5.18 8.68
CA LEU A 104 -26.92 5.68 7.43
C LEU A 104 -28.13 6.58 7.68
N ALA A 105 -29.07 6.16 8.54
CA ALA A 105 -30.23 6.96 8.88
C ALA A 105 -29.84 8.30 9.53
N LYS A 106 -28.86 8.28 10.45
CA LYS A 106 -28.29 9.52 11.03
C LYS A 106 -27.65 10.40 9.98
N HIS A 107 -26.83 9.83 9.09
CA HIS A 107 -26.19 10.56 8.00
C HIS A 107 -27.21 11.19 7.06
N GLN A 108 -28.23 10.44 6.62
CA GLN A 108 -29.32 10.94 5.78
C GLN A 108 -30.10 12.07 6.49
N SER A 109 -30.39 11.91 7.78
CA SER A 109 -31.05 12.95 8.59
C SER A 109 -30.20 14.23 8.65
N LEU A 110 -28.91 14.12 8.93
CA LEU A 110 -27.95 15.24 8.95
C LEU A 110 -27.87 15.93 7.58
N CYS A 111 -27.75 15.17 6.49
CA CYS A 111 -27.78 15.71 5.13
C CYS A 111 -29.11 16.41 4.83
N GLY A 112 -30.24 15.89 5.31
CA GLY A 112 -31.56 16.50 5.17
C GLY A 112 -31.68 17.83 5.89
N VAL A 113 -31.18 17.91 7.13
CA VAL A 113 -31.13 19.15 7.92
C VAL A 113 -30.24 20.20 7.22
N LEU A 114 -29.02 19.81 6.84
CA LEU A 114 -28.08 20.71 6.19
C LEU A 114 -28.60 21.20 4.82
N SER A 115 -29.23 20.32 4.04
CA SER A 115 -29.86 20.70 2.77
C SER A 115 -31.01 21.67 2.95
N SER A 116 -31.84 21.47 3.97
CA SER A 116 -32.95 22.36 4.29
C SER A 116 -32.44 23.73 4.69
N LYS A 117 -31.42 23.79 5.56
CA LYS A 117 -30.82 25.06 5.96
C LYS A 117 -30.14 25.79 4.80
N ALA A 118 -29.43 25.05 3.95
CA ALA A 118 -28.82 25.58 2.75
C ALA A 118 -29.88 26.23 1.84
N LYS A 119 -30.98 25.52 1.57
CA LYS A 119 -32.10 26.02 0.74
C LYS A 119 -32.73 27.28 1.35
N GLU A 120 -33.01 27.28 2.64
CA GLU A 120 -33.56 28.43 3.35
C GLU A 120 -32.68 29.67 3.20
N VAL A 121 -31.37 29.53 3.45
CA VAL A 121 -30.41 30.64 3.31
C VAL A 121 -30.31 31.10 1.86
N LEU A 122 -30.33 30.18 0.90
CA LEU A 122 -30.30 30.50 -0.52
C LEU A 122 -31.53 31.33 -0.95
N PHE A 123 -32.74 30.89 -0.60
CA PHE A 123 -33.98 31.60 -0.91
C PHE A 123 -34.02 32.96 -0.21
N THR A 124 -33.59 33.02 1.06
CA THR A 124 -33.52 34.28 1.80
C THR A 124 -32.52 35.26 1.18
N TYR A 125 -31.38 34.76 0.68
CA TYR A 125 -30.36 35.60 0.08
C TYR A 125 -30.81 36.24 -1.22
N PHE A 126 -31.46 35.46 -2.11
CA PHE A 126 -31.96 35.98 -3.39
C PHE A 126 -33.30 36.72 -3.24
N GLY A 127 -34.05 36.44 -2.18
CA GLY A 127 -35.36 37.04 -1.95
C GLY A 127 -36.46 36.46 -2.84
N ALA A 128 -37.72 36.69 -2.45
CA ALA A 128 -38.88 36.16 -3.17
C ALA A 128 -38.97 36.69 -4.62
N ASP A 129 -38.44 37.88 -4.88
CA ASP A 129 -38.51 38.55 -6.19
C ASP A 129 -37.56 37.93 -7.23
N ALA A 130 -36.46 37.30 -6.79
CA ALA A 130 -35.49 36.66 -7.69
C ALA A 130 -35.50 35.13 -7.62
N LEU A 131 -35.93 34.53 -6.50
CA LEU A 131 -35.96 33.08 -6.34
C LEU A 131 -37.10 32.64 -5.42
N LEU A 132 -38.27 32.38 -5.99
CA LEU A 132 -39.43 31.87 -5.25
C LEU A 132 -39.07 30.58 -4.51
N PRO A 133 -39.43 30.43 -3.22
CA PRO A 133 -39.21 29.19 -2.49
C PRO A 133 -39.91 27.99 -3.14
N ILE A 134 -39.21 26.87 -3.24
CA ILE A 134 -39.76 25.59 -3.71
C ILE A 134 -39.36 24.43 -2.79
N ASN A 135 -40.25 23.47 -2.63
CA ASN A 135 -40.06 22.28 -1.79
C ASN A 135 -40.38 20.99 -2.54
N THR A 136 -39.94 19.87 -1.98
CA THR A 136 -40.10 18.51 -2.55
C THR A 136 -41.54 18.03 -2.63
N SER A 137 -42.47 18.65 -1.91
CA SER A 137 -43.90 18.41 -2.02
C SER A 137 -44.58 19.13 -3.19
N SER A 138 -43.85 19.99 -3.91
CA SER A 138 -44.38 20.64 -5.11
C SER A 138 -44.58 19.62 -6.24
N SER A 139 -45.62 19.80 -7.05
CA SER A 139 -45.88 18.89 -8.17
C SER A 139 -44.71 18.90 -9.17
N PRO A 140 -44.48 17.79 -9.90
CA PRO A 140 -43.43 17.75 -10.93
C PRO A 140 -43.57 18.86 -11.97
N GLN A 141 -44.80 19.23 -12.32
CA GLN A 141 -45.09 20.36 -13.23
C GLN A 141 -44.64 21.68 -12.63
N LYS A 142 -45.02 21.99 -11.38
CA LYS A 142 -44.62 23.20 -10.67
C LYS A 142 -43.09 23.30 -10.54
N ILE A 143 -42.41 22.18 -10.28
CA ILE A 143 -40.95 22.12 -10.23
C ILE A 143 -40.33 22.43 -11.60
N THR A 144 -40.91 21.88 -12.67
CA THR A 144 -40.45 22.10 -14.03
C THR A 144 -40.61 23.56 -14.45
N GLU A 145 -41.79 24.15 -14.18
CA GLU A 145 -42.07 25.57 -14.43
C GLU A 145 -41.13 26.47 -13.61
N TRP A 146 -40.93 26.16 -12.34
CA TRP A 146 -40.01 26.88 -11.47
C TRP A 146 -38.58 26.84 -12.02
N LYS A 147 -38.08 25.66 -12.41
CA LYS A 147 -36.74 25.55 -13.01
C LYS A 147 -36.64 26.26 -14.36
N ALA A 148 -37.70 26.28 -15.15
CA ALA A 148 -37.73 27.01 -16.43
C ALA A 148 -37.73 28.54 -16.25
N ASN A 149 -37.95 29.05 -15.03
CA ASN A 149 -37.92 30.48 -14.75
C ASN A 149 -36.50 31.05 -15.00
N PRO A 150 -36.35 32.09 -15.86
CA PRO A 150 -35.07 32.73 -16.13
C PRO A 150 -34.31 33.18 -14.87
N SER A 151 -35.01 33.56 -13.80
CA SER A 151 -34.40 33.98 -12.55
C SER A 151 -33.63 32.85 -11.85
N VAL A 152 -34.05 31.58 -12.01
CA VAL A 152 -33.31 30.42 -11.49
C VAL A 152 -31.97 30.26 -12.22
N ALA A 153 -31.99 30.40 -13.56
CA ALA A 153 -30.78 30.38 -14.39
C ALA A 153 -29.83 31.54 -14.03
N GLU A 154 -30.38 32.72 -13.78
CA GLU A 154 -29.63 33.89 -13.35
C GLU A 154 -28.97 33.65 -11.97
N CYS A 155 -29.70 33.06 -11.02
CA CYS A 155 -29.16 32.70 -9.70
C CYS A 155 -28.02 31.68 -9.82
N TYR A 156 -28.18 30.64 -10.66
CA TYR A 156 -27.10 29.68 -10.94
C TYR A 156 -25.85 30.39 -11.47
N ASN A 157 -26.02 31.26 -12.47
CA ASN A 157 -24.92 32.00 -13.07
C ASN A 157 -24.25 32.95 -12.07
N LYS A 158 -25.01 33.62 -11.20
CA LYS A 158 -24.46 34.48 -10.14
C LYS A 158 -23.59 33.71 -9.14
N LEU A 159 -23.90 32.45 -8.86
CA LEU A 159 -23.16 31.61 -7.92
C LEU A 159 -21.91 30.96 -8.52
N PHE A 160 -22.03 30.46 -9.75
CA PHE A 160 -21.03 29.55 -10.31
C PHE A 160 -20.19 30.15 -11.45
N ASN A 161 -20.59 31.30 -12.01
CA ASN A 161 -19.79 31.98 -13.03
C ASN A 161 -18.77 32.93 -12.36
N LYS A 162 -17.47 32.60 -12.54
CA LYS A 162 -16.33 33.30 -11.92
C LYS A 162 -16.20 34.76 -12.36
N GLU A 163 -16.62 35.09 -13.58
CA GLU A 163 -16.47 36.44 -14.15
C GLU A 163 -17.34 37.48 -13.46
N ARG A 164 -18.44 37.05 -12.80
CA ARG A 164 -19.44 37.99 -12.27
C ARG A 164 -19.29 38.23 -10.77
N ASN A 165 -19.01 37.19 -9.98
CA ASN A 165 -18.99 37.31 -8.53
C ASN A 165 -18.19 36.19 -7.87
N SER A 166 -16.87 36.24 -8.05
CA SER A 166 -15.94 36.29 -6.91
C SER A 166 -16.47 35.60 -5.68
N ASP A 167 -17.01 36.38 -4.74
CA ASP A 167 -17.14 36.04 -3.32
C ASP A 167 -18.56 35.66 -2.88
N LEU A 168 -19.52 35.62 -3.80
CA LEU A 168 -20.94 35.49 -3.46
C LEU A 168 -21.26 34.11 -2.88
N LEU A 169 -20.73 33.05 -3.48
CA LEU A 169 -20.88 31.69 -2.96
C LEU A 169 -20.27 31.57 -1.55
N ALA A 170 -19.08 32.14 -1.32
CA ALA A 170 -18.46 32.16 0.01
C ALA A 170 -19.29 32.92 1.06
N LYS A 171 -19.91 34.05 0.69
CA LYS A 171 -20.81 34.81 1.60
C LYS A 171 -22.04 33.99 1.99
N ILE A 172 -22.65 33.28 1.04
CA ILE A 172 -23.82 32.42 1.31
C ILE A 172 -23.42 31.23 2.16
N LEU A 173 -22.30 30.57 1.85
CA LEU A 173 -21.79 29.44 2.64
C LEU A 173 -21.52 29.86 4.09
N ARG A 174 -20.90 31.03 4.34
CA ARG A 174 -20.74 31.57 5.70
C ARG A 174 -22.07 31.72 6.44
N LYS A 175 -23.13 32.16 5.76
CA LYS A 175 -24.48 32.22 6.35
C LYS A 175 -25.07 30.84 6.62
N VAL A 176 -24.83 29.85 5.75
CA VAL A 176 -25.28 28.46 5.96
C VAL A 176 -24.66 27.85 7.22
N PHE A 177 -23.37 28.09 7.43
CA PHE A 177 -22.62 27.56 8.57
C PHE A 177 -22.55 28.52 9.76
N ALA A 178 -23.32 29.62 9.75
CA ALA A 178 -23.32 30.62 10.82
C ALA A 178 -21.92 31.14 11.23
N GLY A 179 -20.96 31.15 10.30
CA GLY A 179 -19.57 31.54 10.56
C GLY A 179 -18.70 30.48 11.25
N GLU A 180 -19.16 29.23 11.37
CA GLU A 180 -18.33 28.10 11.75
C GLU A 180 -17.39 27.67 10.60
N ASN A 181 -16.38 26.86 10.93
CA ASN A 181 -15.40 26.32 9.97
C ASN A 181 -15.81 24.90 9.52
N PRO A 182 -16.62 24.75 8.46
CA PRO A 182 -17.04 23.44 7.97
C PRO A 182 -15.88 22.66 7.33
N SER A 183 -15.99 21.32 7.35
CA SER A 183 -15.09 20.47 6.56
C SER A 183 -15.28 20.72 5.06
N SER A 184 -14.24 20.44 4.26
CA SER A 184 -14.33 20.52 2.80
C SER A 184 -15.48 19.67 2.23
N LEU A 185 -15.79 18.54 2.89
CA LEU A 185 -16.91 17.69 2.52
C LEU A 185 -18.26 18.40 2.71
N HIS A 186 -18.46 19.08 3.83
CA HIS A 186 -19.69 19.86 4.06
C HIS A 186 -19.82 21.02 3.08
N ILE A 187 -18.72 21.72 2.79
CA ILE A 187 -18.69 22.78 1.77
C ILE A 187 -19.07 22.22 0.40
N ALA A 188 -18.45 21.12 -0.02
CA ALA A 188 -18.73 20.46 -1.29
C ALA A 188 -20.18 19.96 -1.36
N PHE A 189 -20.71 19.40 -0.28
CA PHE A 189 -22.10 18.95 -0.18
C PHE A 189 -23.11 20.09 -0.35
N VAL A 190 -22.92 21.22 0.36
CA VAL A 190 -23.81 22.39 0.23
C VAL A 190 -23.70 22.99 -1.17
N THR A 191 -22.48 23.10 -1.70
CA THR A 191 -22.25 23.62 -3.05
C THR A 191 -22.89 22.73 -4.12
N ALA A 192 -22.79 21.40 -3.96
CA ALA A 192 -23.46 20.42 -4.81
C ALA A 192 -24.99 20.54 -4.70
N THR A 193 -25.51 20.76 -3.49
CA THR A 193 -26.95 20.98 -3.26
C THR A 193 -27.45 22.20 -4.04
N PHE A 194 -26.73 23.32 -3.98
CA PHE A 194 -27.07 24.51 -4.77
C PHE A 194 -27.00 24.26 -6.27
N ALA A 195 -25.93 23.59 -6.72
CA ALA A 195 -25.77 23.24 -8.12
C ALA A 195 -26.95 22.39 -8.60
N VAL A 196 -27.28 21.31 -7.90
CA VAL A 196 -28.40 20.42 -8.26
C VAL A 196 -29.75 21.16 -8.26
N LEU A 197 -29.98 21.98 -7.23
CA LEU A 197 -31.24 22.70 -7.07
C LEU A 197 -31.46 23.68 -8.22
N LEU A 198 -30.42 24.42 -8.61
CA LEU A 198 -30.50 25.49 -9.61
C LEU A 198 -30.16 25.05 -11.04
N ASP A 199 -29.52 23.88 -11.22
CA ASP A 199 -29.13 23.37 -12.53
C ASP A 199 -30.38 22.96 -13.34
N LEU A 200 -30.52 23.61 -14.49
CA LEU A 200 -31.65 23.48 -15.42
C LEU A 200 -31.70 22.09 -16.08
N LYS A 201 -30.59 21.34 -16.08
CA LYS A 201 -30.51 20.01 -16.70
C LYS A 201 -31.30 18.95 -15.95
N PHE A 202 -31.56 19.16 -14.65
CA PHE A 202 -32.31 18.21 -13.84
C PHE A 202 -33.77 18.63 -13.73
N LYS A 203 -34.70 17.75 -14.08
CA LYS A 203 -36.16 18.01 -13.96
C LYS A 203 -36.67 17.96 -12.52
N THR A 204 -35.82 17.55 -11.57
CA THR A 204 -36.18 17.38 -10.16
C THR A 204 -35.31 18.27 -9.27
N ILE A 205 -35.86 18.68 -8.12
CA ILE A 205 -35.14 19.43 -7.06
C ILE A 205 -34.38 18.51 -6.09
N CYS A 206 -34.63 17.20 -6.16
CA CYS A 206 -33.85 16.15 -5.54
C CYS A 206 -33.29 15.26 -6.63
N THR A 207 -31.99 14.99 -6.62
CA THR A 207 -31.37 14.08 -7.59
C THR A 207 -31.18 12.68 -6.99
N ASN A 208 -30.95 11.70 -7.87
CA ASN A 208 -30.48 10.41 -7.42
C ASN A 208 -29.13 10.54 -6.69
N GLU A 209 -28.81 9.55 -5.85
CA GLU A 209 -27.63 9.55 -5.01
C GLU A 209 -26.33 9.62 -5.83
N ASN A 210 -26.28 8.95 -6.98
CA ASN A 210 -25.11 8.93 -7.86
C ASN A 210 -24.78 10.31 -8.45
N VAL A 211 -25.78 11.07 -8.89
CA VAL A 211 -25.61 12.42 -9.40
C VAL A 211 -25.11 13.34 -8.30
N MET A 212 -25.67 13.22 -7.09
CA MET A 212 -25.21 14.01 -5.95
C MET A 212 -23.76 13.68 -5.59
N ARG A 213 -23.41 12.39 -5.51
CA ARG A 213 -22.05 11.91 -5.27
C ARG A 213 -21.06 12.46 -6.31
N ASN A 214 -21.39 12.37 -7.59
CA ASN A 214 -20.56 12.90 -8.67
C ASN A 214 -20.35 14.42 -8.56
N LYS A 215 -21.38 15.18 -8.15
CA LYS A 215 -21.26 16.63 -7.93
C LYS A 215 -20.40 16.94 -6.70
N ILE A 216 -20.56 16.19 -5.61
CA ILE A 216 -19.71 16.32 -4.40
C ILE A 216 -18.26 16.07 -4.77
N ASP A 217 -17.96 14.98 -5.48
CA ASP A 217 -16.60 14.63 -5.90
C ASP A 217 -15.98 15.70 -6.80
N TYR A 218 -16.76 16.25 -7.72
CA TYR A 218 -16.34 17.38 -8.55
C TYR A 218 -15.94 18.60 -7.71
N PHE A 219 -16.79 19.00 -6.76
CA PHE A 219 -16.48 20.15 -5.90
C PHE A 219 -15.35 19.85 -4.91
N MET A 220 -15.22 18.62 -4.42
CA MET A 220 -14.10 18.18 -3.58
C MET A 220 -12.76 18.27 -4.32
N LYS A 221 -12.71 17.83 -5.59
CA LYS A 221 -11.50 17.99 -6.43
C LYS A 221 -11.19 19.47 -6.64
N LYS A 222 -12.21 20.27 -6.99
CA LYS A 222 -12.06 21.72 -7.17
C LYS A 222 -11.54 22.42 -5.91
N LEU A 223 -11.95 21.99 -4.72
CA LEU A 223 -11.43 22.52 -3.45
C LEU A 223 -9.96 22.14 -3.18
N LYS A 224 -9.48 21.02 -3.74
CA LYS A 224 -8.08 20.55 -3.59
C LYS A 224 -7.14 21.16 -4.63
N ASP A 225 -7.59 21.27 -5.87
CA ASP A 225 -6.78 21.74 -7.00
C ASP A 225 -6.52 23.25 -6.97
N THR A 226 -7.22 23.96 -6.09
CA THR A 226 -7.07 25.41 -6.01
C THR A 226 -6.15 25.79 -4.86
N ASP A 227 -4.95 26.32 -5.16
CA ASP A 227 -4.11 27.09 -4.23
C ASP A 227 -4.88 28.29 -3.60
N HIS A 228 -6.07 28.63 -4.14
CA HIS A 228 -7.11 29.46 -3.51
C HIS A 228 -7.82 28.79 -2.32
N LEU A 229 -7.09 28.05 -1.48
CA LEU A 229 -7.59 27.73 -0.16
C LEU A 229 -7.94 29.03 0.62
N ASP A 230 -7.36 30.17 0.29
CA ASP A 230 -7.74 31.48 0.86
C ASP A 230 -9.21 31.89 0.63
N TYR A 231 -9.85 31.39 -0.43
CA TYR A 231 -11.23 31.75 -0.77
C TYR A 231 -12.26 31.03 0.12
N PHE A 232 -11.94 29.81 0.57
CA PHE A 232 -12.79 28.99 1.45
C PHE A 232 -12.22 28.79 2.87
N LYS A 233 -10.95 29.13 3.14
CA LYS A 233 -10.33 29.18 4.48
C LYS A 233 -10.54 30.53 5.19
N LYS A 234 -11.09 31.54 4.50
CA LYS A 234 -11.66 32.76 5.10
C LYS A 234 -13.15 32.61 5.45
N VAL A 235 -13.71 31.41 5.29
CA VAL A 235 -14.90 30.96 6.02
C VAL A 235 -14.45 30.73 7.45
#